data_AF-A0A0F9MVH0-F1
#
_entry.id   AF-A0A0F9MVH0-F1
#
_cell.length_a   1.000
_cell.length_b   1.000
_cell.length_c   1.000
_cell.angle_alpha   90.00
_cell.angle_beta   90.00
_cell.angle_gamma   90.00
#
_symmetry.space_group_name_H-M   'P 1'
#
loop_
_entity.id
_entity.type
_entity.pdbx_description
1 polymer ?
#
loop_
_entity_poly.entity_id
_entity_poly.type
_entity_poly.pdbx_seq_one_letter_code
_entity_poly.pdbx_strand_id
1 'polypeptide(L)'
;MSRVLDIGDPHEPVCHPGYRSFCRHLRNKFKTTKTIIKGDICDHHAISFHAANPMCPGPNDEYILVKQKMQLWHRDFPKAIITIGNHDMRVLRLAESVNIPPQYMRDFNTVWNTPTWEWVEDIIIDGVYHFHGTGRSGLYPAYNAMKDHLMSVSMGHCHTASGVKWSANPDQRTFGMDVGCGIDVDAWQFAYGKHMRKRPILSAAVIIDGVPQHFIMPCGRGEKYHKSRF
;
A
#
# COMPACT_ATOMS: atom_id res chain seq x y z
N MET A 1 -15.96 -6.83 -17.03
CA MET A 1 -15.50 -5.64 -16.29
C MET A 1 -15.43 -5.97 -14.81
N SER A 2 -14.42 -5.47 -14.12
CA SER A 2 -14.03 -5.88 -12.76
C SER A 2 -14.45 -4.86 -11.69
N ARG A 3 -14.55 -5.33 -10.45
CA ARG A 3 -14.74 -4.48 -9.27
C ARG A 3 -13.51 -4.68 -8.39
N VAL A 4 -12.58 -3.74 -8.47
CA VAL A 4 -11.26 -3.84 -7.81
C VAL A 4 -11.28 -3.03 -6.52
N LEU A 5 -10.84 -3.63 -5.42
CA LEU A 5 -10.47 -2.91 -4.20
C LEU A 5 -8.97 -2.62 -4.25
N ASP A 6 -8.60 -1.35 -4.17
CA ASP A 6 -7.22 -0.88 -4.07
C ASP A 6 -6.95 -0.45 -2.62
N ILE A 7 -6.01 -1.13 -1.96
CA ILE A 7 -5.61 -0.92 -0.57
C ILE A 7 -4.27 -0.20 -0.57
N GLY A 8 -4.18 0.94 0.13
CA GLY A 8 -2.97 1.74 0.27
C GLY A 8 -1.98 1.14 1.28
N ASP A 9 -0.71 1.50 1.11
CA ASP A 9 0.49 0.99 1.79
C ASP A 9 0.25 0.63 3.27
N PRO A 10 0.07 -0.66 3.63
CA PRO A 10 -0.31 -1.03 5.00
C PRO A 10 0.78 -0.80 6.06
N HIS A 11 2.05 -1.04 5.73
CA HIS A 11 3.22 -0.99 6.63
C HIS A 11 3.03 -1.81 7.92
N GLU A 12 2.74 -3.10 7.81
CA GLU A 12 2.79 -3.96 8.99
C GLU A 12 4.24 -4.02 9.54
N PRO A 13 4.45 -4.02 10.87
CA PRO A 13 3.45 -4.26 11.92
C PRO A 13 2.80 -2.98 12.49
N VAL A 14 3.02 -1.84 11.85
CA VAL A 14 2.61 -0.50 12.31
C VAL A 14 1.47 0.08 11.46
N CYS A 15 0.66 -0.79 10.88
CA CYS A 15 -0.58 -0.41 10.25
C CYS A 15 -1.56 0.09 11.30
N HIS A 16 -2.32 1.15 10.98
CA HIS A 16 -3.39 1.64 11.82
C HIS A 16 -4.37 0.50 12.12
N PRO A 17 -4.71 0.24 13.40
CA PRO A 17 -5.39 -1.00 13.81
C PRO A 17 -6.80 -1.15 13.20
N GLY A 18 -7.46 -0.02 12.87
CA GLY A 18 -8.74 0.01 12.18
C GLY A 18 -8.69 -0.16 10.65
N TYR A 19 -7.51 -0.09 10.01
CA TYR A 19 -7.38 0.02 8.55
C TYR A 19 -7.82 -1.26 7.83
N ARG A 20 -7.39 -2.44 8.28
CA ARG A 20 -7.85 -3.72 7.72
C ARG A 20 -9.38 -3.87 7.76
N SER A 21 -9.99 -3.43 8.86
CA SER A 21 -11.45 -3.44 9.03
C SER A 21 -12.16 -2.45 8.09
N PHE A 22 -11.54 -1.31 7.80
CA PHE A 22 -12.01 -0.36 6.81
C PHE A 22 -11.97 -0.96 5.39
N CYS A 23 -10.85 -1.56 4.99
CA CYS A 23 -10.72 -2.22 3.68
C CYS A 23 -11.75 -3.35 3.50
N ARG A 24 -11.99 -4.16 4.53
CA ARG A 24 -13.03 -5.21 4.51
C ARG A 24 -14.44 -4.63 4.36
N HIS A 25 -14.72 -3.52 5.03
CA HIS A 25 -15.99 -2.83 4.88
C HIS A 25 -16.19 -2.35 3.44
N LEU A 26 -15.18 -1.74 2.80
CA LEU A 26 -15.26 -1.35 1.39
C LEU A 26 -15.45 -2.56 0.47
N ARG A 27 -14.68 -3.64 0.68
CA ARG A 27 -14.84 -4.91 -0.05
C ARG A 27 -16.29 -5.39 -0.04
N ASN A 28 -16.89 -5.44 1.15
CA ASN A 28 -18.25 -5.94 1.33
C ASN A 28 -19.30 -4.99 0.76
N LYS A 29 -19.16 -3.69 1.04
CA LYS A 29 -20.10 -2.64 0.58
C LYS A 29 -20.17 -2.60 -0.94
N PHE A 30 -19.02 -2.65 -1.60
CA PHE A 30 -18.92 -2.57 -3.05
C PHE A 30 -18.82 -3.93 -3.74
N LYS A 31 -18.88 -5.05 -3.00
CA LYS A 31 -18.82 -6.40 -3.54
C LYS A 31 -17.65 -6.58 -4.53
N THR A 32 -16.46 -6.15 -4.13
CA THR A 32 -15.29 -6.21 -5.01
C THR A 32 -14.86 -7.66 -5.23
N THR A 33 -14.45 -7.97 -6.46
CA THR A 33 -14.06 -9.31 -6.92
C THR A 33 -12.55 -9.49 -7.00
N LYS A 34 -11.80 -8.38 -7.09
CA LYS A 34 -10.34 -8.35 -7.07
C LYS A 34 -9.85 -7.46 -5.92
N THR A 35 -8.67 -7.75 -5.39
CA THR A 35 -8.00 -6.95 -4.36
C THR A 35 -6.57 -6.70 -4.80
N ILE A 36 -6.17 -5.44 -4.83
CA ILE A 36 -4.80 -5.00 -5.05
C ILE A 36 -4.34 -4.31 -3.77
N ILE A 37 -3.19 -4.72 -3.24
CA ILE A 37 -2.50 -4.00 -2.18
C ILE A 37 -1.32 -3.26 -2.81
N LYS A 38 -1.25 -1.96 -2.57
CA LYS A 38 -0.27 -1.05 -3.18
C LYS A 38 1.10 -1.16 -2.54
N GLY A 39 1.64 -2.37 -2.45
CA GLY A 39 2.98 -2.61 -1.91
C GLY A 39 3.13 -2.14 -0.48
N ASP A 40 4.37 -2.14 -0.02
CA ASP A 40 4.78 -1.73 1.33
C ASP A 40 3.87 -2.35 2.40
N ILE A 41 3.51 -3.62 2.20
CA ILE A 41 2.66 -4.35 3.14
C ILE A 41 3.45 -4.74 4.38
N CYS A 42 4.74 -4.99 4.22
CA CYS A 42 5.70 -5.04 5.32
C CYS A 42 6.51 -3.75 5.37
N ASP A 43 6.74 -3.24 6.57
CA ASP A 43 7.48 -2.00 6.76
C ASP A 43 9.00 -2.21 6.68
N HIS A 44 9.50 -3.32 7.24
CA HIS A 44 10.93 -3.67 7.27
C HIS A 44 11.83 -2.56 7.85
N HIS A 45 11.34 -1.73 8.76
CA HIS A 45 12.04 -0.55 9.27
C HIS A 45 13.41 -0.92 9.88
N ALA A 46 13.51 -2.05 10.58
CA ALA A 46 14.73 -2.46 11.27
C ALA A 46 15.90 -2.77 10.34
N ILE A 47 15.63 -3.03 9.06
CA ILE A 47 16.62 -3.24 8.01
C ILE A 47 16.62 -2.10 6.98
N SER A 48 16.03 -0.96 7.33
CA SER A 48 16.04 0.22 6.46
C SER A 48 17.42 0.87 6.37
N PHE A 49 17.61 1.70 5.36
CA PHE A 49 18.80 2.54 5.20
C PHE A 49 18.77 3.79 6.09
N HIS A 50 17.76 3.92 6.97
CA HIS A 50 17.57 5.04 7.87
C HIS A 50 18.00 4.68 9.29
N ALA A 51 18.38 5.70 10.07
CA ALA A 51 18.69 5.50 11.49
C ALA A 51 17.45 4.97 12.23
N ALA A 52 17.58 3.80 12.84
CA ALA A 52 16.49 3.21 13.61
C ALA A 52 16.28 3.96 14.92
N ASN A 53 15.02 4.25 15.26
CA ASN A 53 14.67 4.71 16.59
C ASN A 53 14.92 3.57 17.61
N PRO A 54 15.55 3.81 18.77
CA PRO A 54 15.81 2.76 19.78
C PRO A 54 14.55 2.06 20.33
N MET A 55 13.38 2.68 20.17
CA MET A 55 12.09 2.11 20.56
C MET A 55 11.50 1.15 19.52
N CYS A 56 12.10 1.06 18.32
CA CYS A 56 11.65 0.14 17.29
C CYS A 56 12.18 -1.29 17.56
N PRO A 57 11.44 -2.34 17.15
CA PRO A 57 11.90 -3.71 17.25
C PRO A 57 13.16 -3.94 16.40
N GLY A 58 13.97 -4.92 16.82
CA GLY A 58 15.05 -5.44 15.98
C GLY A 58 14.52 -6.26 14.80
N PRO A 59 15.40 -6.63 13.84
CA PRO A 59 14.98 -7.29 12.60
C PRO A 59 14.19 -8.59 12.79
N ASN A 60 14.60 -9.44 13.75
CA ASN A 60 13.92 -10.70 14.02
C ASN A 60 12.54 -10.48 14.66
N ASP A 61 12.43 -9.54 15.60
CA ASP A 61 11.17 -9.23 16.26
C ASP A 61 10.18 -8.61 15.28
N GLU A 62 10.65 -7.69 14.42
CA GLU A 62 9.85 -7.14 13.33
C GLU A 62 9.35 -8.24 12.39
N TYR A 63 10.23 -9.15 11.95
CA TYR A 63 9.82 -10.28 11.11
C TYR A 63 8.68 -11.10 11.73
N ILE A 64 8.78 -11.44 13.02
CA ILE A 64 7.75 -12.21 13.73
C ILE A 64 6.43 -11.43 13.77
N LEU A 65 6.47 -10.14 14.13
CA LEU A 65 5.28 -9.29 14.20
C LEU A 65 4.63 -9.12 12.83
N VAL A 66 5.40 -8.83 11.78
CA VAL A 66 4.92 -8.71 10.41
C VAL A 66 4.28 -10.02 9.98
N LYS A 67 4.94 -11.16 10.18
CA LYS A 67 4.41 -12.46 9.76
C LYS A 67 3.05 -12.76 10.39
N GLN A 68 2.86 -12.44 11.67
CA GLN A 68 1.56 -12.58 12.33
C GLN A 68 0.47 -11.71 11.68
N LYS A 69 0.80 -10.47 11.32
CA LYS A 69 -0.13 -9.54 10.65
C LYS A 69 -0.44 -9.96 9.22
N MET A 70 0.56 -10.45 8.47
CA MET A 70 0.40 -10.99 7.12
C MET A 70 -0.63 -12.11 7.08
N GLN A 71 -0.66 -13.00 8.09
CA GLN A 71 -1.67 -14.06 8.16
C GLN A 71 -3.10 -13.49 8.30
N LEU A 72 -3.28 -12.36 8.99
CA LEU A 72 -4.59 -11.72 9.12
C LEU A 72 -5.02 -11.07 7.79
N TRP A 73 -4.09 -10.44 7.08
CA TRP A 73 -4.35 -9.91 5.74
C TRP A 73 -4.67 -11.02 4.74
N HIS A 74 -3.90 -12.11 4.75
CA HIS A 74 -4.11 -13.26 3.87
C HIS A 74 -5.46 -13.92 4.12
N ARG A 75 -5.85 -14.11 5.40
CA ARG A 75 -7.19 -14.61 5.75
C ARG A 75 -8.30 -13.70 5.21
N ASP A 76 -8.18 -12.39 5.41
CA ASP A 76 -9.23 -11.44 5.05
C ASP A 76 -9.26 -11.13 3.53
N PHE A 77 -8.14 -11.32 2.82
CA PHE A 77 -7.94 -11.10 1.39
C PHE A 77 -7.12 -12.23 0.74
N PRO A 78 -7.67 -13.45 0.60
CA PRO A 78 -6.90 -14.64 0.23
C PRO A 78 -6.38 -14.64 -1.21
N LYS A 79 -6.94 -13.82 -2.10
CA LYS A 79 -6.52 -13.74 -3.51
C LYS A 79 -6.15 -12.30 -3.86
N ALA A 80 -5.20 -11.74 -3.11
CA ALA A 80 -4.70 -10.40 -3.34
C ALA A 80 -3.56 -10.42 -4.36
N ILE A 81 -3.52 -9.37 -5.17
CA ILE A 81 -2.35 -9.00 -5.98
C ILE A 81 -1.61 -7.92 -5.20
N ILE A 82 -0.32 -8.09 -5.01
CA ILE A 82 0.54 -7.10 -4.35
C ILE A 82 1.39 -6.45 -5.43
N THR A 83 1.20 -5.15 -5.66
CA THR A 83 2.13 -4.39 -6.49
C THR A 83 3.36 -4.08 -5.64
N ILE A 84 4.49 -4.73 -5.92
CA ILE A 84 5.67 -4.76 -5.05
C ILE A 84 6.16 -3.33 -4.75
N GLY A 85 6.27 -3.01 -3.47
CA GLY A 85 6.76 -1.72 -2.97
C GLY A 85 8.24 -1.70 -2.61
N ASN A 86 8.76 -0.50 -2.33
CA ASN A 86 10.17 -0.34 -2.00
C ASN A 86 10.55 -0.85 -0.61
N HIS A 87 9.59 -0.99 0.32
CA HIS A 87 9.78 -1.67 1.60
C HIS A 87 9.75 -3.19 1.42
N ASP A 88 8.87 -3.71 0.57
CA ASP A 88 8.80 -5.16 0.25
C ASP A 88 10.15 -5.64 -0.33
N MET A 89 10.74 -4.88 -1.25
CA MET A 89 12.01 -5.19 -1.92
C MET A 89 13.25 -5.04 -1.04
N ARG A 90 13.13 -4.53 0.19
CA ARG A 90 14.29 -4.11 0.99
C ARG A 90 15.26 -5.24 1.29
N VAL A 91 14.75 -6.44 1.57
CA VAL A 91 15.56 -7.64 1.81
C VAL A 91 16.41 -7.98 0.59
N LEU A 92 15.82 -7.95 -0.61
CA LEU A 92 16.53 -8.22 -1.86
C LEU A 92 17.57 -7.13 -2.15
N ARG A 93 17.21 -5.85 -2.00
CA ARG A 93 18.13 -4.73 -2.21
C ARG A 93 19.33 -4.76 -1.28
N LEU A 94 19.14 -5.16 -0.02
CA LEU A 94 20.23 -5.35 0.93
C LEU A 94 21.15 -6.51 0.52
N ALA A 95 20.57 -7.64 0.12
CA ALA A 95 21.34 -8.78 -0.38
C ALA A 95 22.19 -8.39 -1.61
N GLU A 96 21.61 -7.69 -2.57
CA GLU A 96 22.29 -7.18 -3.77
C GLU A 96 23.42 -6.21 -3.42
N SER A 97 23.26 -5.36 -2.39
CA SER A 97 24.30 -4.43 -1.96
C SER A 97 25.59 -5.10 -1.46
N VAL A 98 25.51 -6.39 -1.13
CA VAL A 98 26.65 -7.24 -0.73
C VAL A 98 26.87 -8.41 -1.71
N ASN A 99 26.40 -8.27 -2.95
CA ASN A 99 26.57 -9.24 -4.05
C ASN A 99 25.92 -10.62 -3.83
N ILE A 100 24.87 -10.71 -3.01
CA ILE A 100 24.07 -11.93 -2.86
C ILE A 100 22.92 -11.88 -3.89
N PRO A 101 22.86 -12.81 -4.85
CA PRO A 101 21.86 -12.77 -5.89
C PRO A 101 20.52 -13.40 -5.41
N PRO A 102 19.38 -13.04 -6.03
CA PRO A 102 18.04 -13.39 -5.53
C PRO A 102 17.75 -14.90 -5.47
N GLN A 103 18.49 -15.74 -6.20
CA GLN A 103 18.34 -17.20 -6.18
C GLN A 103 18.65 -17.83 -4.82
N TYR A 104 19.40 -17.14 -3.95
CA TYR A 104 19.65 -17.60 -2.57
C TYR A 104 18.55 -17.20 -1.60
N MET A 105 17.55 -16.44 -2.06
CA MET A 105 16.48 -15.90 -1.22
C MET A 105 15.19 -16.68 -1.47
N ARG A 106 14.38 -16.81 -0.42
CA ARG A 106 13.01 -17.35 -0.54
C ARG A 106 12.11 -16.31 -1.18
N ASP A 107 11.16 -16.76 -1.98
CA ASP A 107 10.13 -15.89 -2.56
C ASP A 107 9.21 -15.28 -1.48
N PHE A 108 8.52 -14.20 -1.81
CA PHE A 108 7.65 -13.47 -0.88
C PHE A 108 6.54 -14.35 -0.29
N ASN A 109 5.92 -15.23 -1.10
CA ASN A 109 4.86 -16.12 -0.63
C ASN A 109 5.37 -17.08 0.45
N THR A 110 6.58 -17.62 0.27
CA THR A 110 7.24 -18.51 1.21
C THR A 110 7.66 -17.77 2.48
N VAL A 111 8.24 -16.57 2.36
CA VAL A 111 8.65 -15.76 3.52
C VAL A 111 7.46 -15.42 4.41
N TRP A 112 6.36 -14.99 3.81
CA TRP A 112 5.17 -14.50 4.51
C TRP A 112 4.08 -15.55 4.75
N ASN A 113 4.24 -16.76 4.21
CA ASN A 113 3.23 -17.82 4.21
C ASN A 113 1.90 -17.35 3.62
N THR A 114 1.94 -16.85 2.38
CA THR A 114 0.78 -16.32 1.64
C THR A 114 0.66 -16.97 0.25
N PRO A 115 0.47 -18.30 0.14
CA PRO A 115 0.70 -19.06 -1.12
C PRO A 115 -0.23 -18.68 -2.28
N THR A 116 -1.34 -18.02 -2.01
CA THR A 116 -2.36 -17.65 -3.01
C THR A 116 -2.30 -16.18 -3.44
N TRP A 117 -1.33 -15.43 -2.92
CA TRP A 117 -1.09 -14.06 -3.36
C TRP A 117 -0.21 -14.04 -4.60
N GLU A 118 -0.40 -13.01 -5.41
CA GLU A 118 0.41 -12.76 -6.60
C GLU A 118 1.22 -11.49 -6.36
N TRP A 119 2.55 -11.57 -6.47
CA TRP A 119 3.44 -10.42 -6.31
C TRP A 119 3.92 -9.99 -7.69
N VAL A 120 3.64 -8.75 -8.08
CA VAL A 120 3.93 -8.20 -9.41
C VAL A 120 4.52 -6.80 -9.27
N GLU A 121 5.30 -6.35 -10.24
CA GLU A 121 5.74 -4.94 -10.27
C GLU A 121 4.56 -4.02 -10.61
N ASP A 122 3.76 -4.44 -11.59
CA ASP A 122 2.54 -3.76 -12.01
C ASP A 122 1.51 -4.74 -12.61
N ILE A 123 0.29 -4.23 -12.82
CA ILE A 123 -0.76 -4.93 -13.55
C ILE A 123 -1.75 -3.94 -14.18
N ILE A 124 -2.29 -4.28 -15.35
CA ILE A 124 -3.37 -3.53 -16.00
C ILE A 124 -4.70 -4.25 -15.83
N ILE A 125 -5.72 -3.57 -15.30
CA ILE A 125 -7.07 -4.09 -15.15
C ILE A 125 -8.08 -3.06 -15.65
N ASP A 126 -8.91 -3.45 -16.61
CA ASP A 126 -9.94 -2.60 -17.22
C ASP A 126 -9.40 -1.22 -17.66
N GLY A 127 -8.20 -1.20 -18.26
CA GLY A 127 -7.55 0.02 -18.76
C GLY A 127 -6.90 0.90 -17.69
N VAL A 128 -6.79 0.44 -16.45
CA VAL A 128 -6.10 1.14 -15.36
C VAL A 128 -4.78 0.44 -15.06
N TYR A 129 -3.69 1.20 -15.03
CA TYR A 129 -2.35 0.74 -14.63
C TYR A 129 -2.18 0.83 -13.11
N HIS A 130 -1.96 -0.32 -12.48
CA HIS A 130 -1.77 -0.44 -11.04
C HIS A 130 -0.32 -0.79 -10.75
N PHE A 131 0.35 0.05 -9.99
CA PHE A 131 1.71 -0.21 -9.49
C PHE A 131 1.87 0.45 -8.12
N HIS A 132 2.93 0.14 -7.38
CA HIS A 132 3.14 0.73 -6.05
C HIS A 132 3.41 2.24 -6.12
N GLY A 133 4.31 2.67 -7.02
CA GLY A 133 4.68 4.08 -7.15
C GLY A 133 6.14 4.41 -6.88
N THR A 134 7.02 3.43 -6.64
CA THR A 134 8.46 3.64 -6.40
C THR A 134 9.04 4.58 -7.45
N GLY A 135 9.71 5.65 -7.02
CA GLY A 135 10.33 6.64 -7.91
C GLY A 135 9.38 7.75 -8.38
N ARG A 136 8.10 7.72 -8.02
CA ARG A 136 7.17 8.85 -8.19
C ARG A 136 7.15 9.72 -6.94
N SER A 137 6.99 11.03 -7.14
CA SER A 137 6.85 12.00 -6.04
C SER A 137 6.15 13.26 -6.53
N GLY A 138 6.02 14.26 -5.66
CA GLY A 138 5.43 15.57 -5.98
C GLY A 138 4.03 15.77 -5.43
N LEU A 139 3.34 16.82 -5.87
CA LEU A 139 2.03 17.19 -5.36
C LEU A 139 0.90 16.27 -5.83
N TYR A 140 1.01 15.74 -7.05
CA TYR A 140 0.03 14.81 -7.66
C TYR A 140 0.77 13.64 -8.33
N PRO A 141 1.41 12.74 -7.56
CA PRO A 141 2.27 11.70 -8.10
C PRO A 141 1.55 10.79 -9.11
N ALA A 142 0.36 10.28 -8.77
CA ALA A 142 -0.42 9.44 -9.69
C ALA A 142 -0.86 10.19 -10.95
N TYR A 143 -1.22 11.48 -10.85
CA TYR A 143 -1.59 12.29 -12.02
C TYR A 143 -0.39 12.52 -12.95
N ASN A 144 0.79 12.73 -12.38
CA ASN A 144 2.02 12.84 -13.15
C ASN A 144 2.32 11.50 -13.85
N ALA A 145 2.21 10.38 -13.13
CA ALA A 145 2.36 9.05 -13.72
C ALA A 145 1.34 8.80 -14.84
N MET A 146 0.07 9.17 -14.66
CA MET A 146 -0.95 9.03 -15.71
C MET A 146 -0.58 9.75 -17.01
N LYS A 147 0.03 10.93 -16.94
CA LYS A 147 0.51 11.63 -18.14
C LYS A 147 1.66 10.89 -18.82
N ASP A 148 2.57 10.33 -18.04
CA ASP A 148 3.75 9.64 -18.57
C ASP A 148 3.38 8.28 -19.19
N HIS A 149 2.42 7.57 -18.60
CA HIS A 149 1.91 6.30 -19.12
C HIS A 149 0.81 6.47 -20.17
N LEU A 150 0.29 7.69 -20.37
CA LEU A 150 -0.83 8.01 -21.26
C LEU A 150 -2.09 7.15 -21.01
N MET A 151 -2.30 6.73 -19.76
CA MET A 151 -3.45 5.91 -19.35
C MET A 151 -3.79 6.13 -17.89
N SER A 152 -5.00 5.74 -17.48
CA SER A 152 -5.41 5.84 -16.08
C SER A 152 -4.47 5.06 -15.16
N VAL A 153 -4.12 5.66 -14.02
CA VAL A 153 -3.15 5.11 -13.06
C VAL A 153 -3.75 5.07 -11.66
N SER A 154 -3.45 4.00 -10.94
CA SER A 154 -3.68 3.87 -9.50
C SER A 154 -2.38 3.48 -8.79
N MET A 155 -1.94 4.25 -7.80
CA MET A 155 -0.70 3.98 -7.05
C MET A 155 -0.76 4.41 -5.57
N GLY A 156 0.16 3.87 -4.75
CA GLY A 156 0.38 4.20 -3.34
C GLY A 156 1.66 5.04 -3.15
N HIS A 157 2.59 4.57 -2.31
CA HIS A 157 3.96 5.08 -2.09
C HIS A 157 4.07 6.47 -1.44
N CYS A 158 3.37 7.46 -1.97
CA CYS A 158 3.40 8.83 -1.46
C CYS A 158 2.37 9.01 -0.34
N HIS A 159 2.71 8.68 0.91
CA HIS A 159 1.75 8.58 2.03
C HIS A 159 0.93 9.86 2.31
N THR A 160 1.41 11.03 1.89
CA THR A 160 0.73 12.33 2.04
C THR A 160 -0.14 12.72 0.84
N ALA A 161 -0.10 11.94 -0.24
CA ALA A 161 -0.90 12.11 -1.44
C ALA A 161 -2.10 11.16 -1.39
N SER A 162 -3.28 11.67 -1.72
CA SER A 162 -4.49 10.88 -1.76
C SER A 162 -5.57 11.56 -2.58
N GLY A 163 -6.37 10.79 -3.30
CA GLY A 163 -7.50 11.29 -4.08
C GLY A 163 -7.39 10.96 -5.56
N VAL A 164 -8.34 11.49 -6.33
CA VAL A 164 -8.43 11.27 -7.79
C VAL A 164 -8.33 12.60 -8.50
N LYS A 165 -7.51 12.65 -9.55
CA LYS A 165 -7.46 13.79 -10.47
C LYS A 165 -7.70 13.32 -11.91
N TRP A 166 -8.66 13.95 -12.56
CA TRP A 166 -9.09 13.62 -13.93
C TRP A 166 -8.41 14.52 -14.96
N SER A 167 -8.21 13.95 -16.14
CA SER A 167 -7.91 14.65 -17.40
C SER A 167 -8.81 14.08 -18.50
N ALA A 168 -9.13 14.89 -19.50
CA ALA A 168 -9.97 14.46 -20.60
C ALA A 168 -9.56 15.17 -21.90
N ASN A 169 -9.80 14.50 -23.01
CA ASN A 169 -9.75 15.05 -24.35
C ASN A 169 -11.04 14.62 -25.11
N PRO A 170 -11.21 14.99 -26.40
CA PRO A 170 -12.41 14.60 -27.16
C PRO A 170 -12.68 13.09 -27.25
N ASP A 171 -11.65 12.25 -27.12
CA ASP A 171 -11.73 10.80 -27.33
C ASP A 171 -11.87 10.00 -26.03
N GLN A 172 -11.27 10.48 -24.93
CA GLN A 172 -11.16 9.70 -23.69
C GLN A 172 -11.02 10.55 -22.41
N ARG A 173 -11.29 9.88 -21.28
CA ARG A 173 -11.06 10.39 -19.93
C ARG A 173 -10.06 9.48 -19.22
N THR A 174 -9.02 10.07 -18.64
CA THR A 174 -8.02 9.36 -17.84
C THR A 174 -7.95 9.96 -16.44
N PHE A 175 -7.47 9.18 -15.47
CA PHE A 175 -7.28 9.67 -14.11
C PHE A 175 -5.94 9.22 -13.53
N GLY A 176 -5.39 10.02 -12.62
CA GLY A 176 -4.40 9.56 -11.67
C GLY A 176 -5.04 9.46 -10.28
N MET A 177 -4.93 8.29 -9.65
CA MET A 177 -5.40 8.05 -8.29
C MET A 177 -4.26 7.70 -7.35
N ASP A 178 -4.04 8.57 -6.37
CA ASP A 178 -3.19 8.29 -5.22
C ASP A 178 -4.07 7.61 -4.15
N VAL A 179 -3.85 6.33 -3.88
CA VAL A 179 -4.72 5.53 -3.01
C VAL A 179 -4.65 6.02 -1.56
N GLY A 180 -3.50 6.54 -1.13
CA GLY A 180 -3.17 6.84 0.27
C GLY A 180 -2.49 5.65 0.93
N CYS A 181 -2.48 5.61 2.26
CA CYS A 181 -1.76 4.58 3.03
C CYS A 181 -2.59 4.02 4.21
N GLY A 182 -2.04 3.04 4.91
CA GLY A 182 -2.61 2.43 6.09
C GLY A 182 -1.86 2.71 7.40
N ILE A 183 -0.86 3.59 7.40
CA ILE A 183 0.10 3.71 8.50
C ILE A 183 -0.50 4.25 9.81
N ASP A 184 0.00 3.78 10.94
CA ASP A 184 -0.20 4.44 12.23
C ASP A 184 0.82 5.57 12.41
N VAL A 185 0.35 6.81 12.35
CA VAL A 185 1.17 8.02 12.47
C VAL A 185 1.83 8.22 13.83
N ASP A 186 1.39 7.47 14.85
CA ASP A 186 1.96 7.53 16.19
C ASP A 186 3.02 6.43 16.44
N ALA A 187 3.25 5.54 15.48
CA ALA A 187 4.26 4.49 15.58
C ALA A 187 5.69 5.05 15.49
N TRP A 188 6.61 4.45 16.26
CA TRP A 188 8.01 4.88 16.33
C TRP A 188 8.75 4.76 14.99
N GLN A 189 8.36 3.81 14.15
CA GLN A 189 8.84 3.59 12.79
C GLN A 189 8.65 4.84 11.91
N PHE A 190 7.63 5.66 12.21
CA PHE A 190 7.34 6.91 11.51
C PHE A 190 7.67 8.17 12.34
N ALA A 191 8.47 8.04 13.41
CA ALA A 191 8.83 9.17 14.26
C ALA A 191 9.54 10.30 13.50
N TYR A 192 10.26 9.97 12.41
CA TYR A 192 10.87 10.95 11.51
C TYR A 192 9.84 11.88 10.83
N GLY A 193 8.60 11.41 10.68
CA GLY A 193 7.48 12.16 10.13
C GLY A 193 6.79 13.09 11.12
N LYS A 194 7.12 13.04 12.42
CA LYS A 194 6.39 13.76 13.49
C LYS A 194 6.34 15.28 13.28
N HIS A 195 7.38 15.87 12.71
CA HIS A 195 7.49 17.31 12.48
C HIS A 195 7.10 17.74 11.05
N MET A 196 6.69 16.79 10.20
CA MET A 196 6.25 17.12 8.84
C MET A 196 4.90 17.83 8.88
N ARG A 197 4.79 18.95 8.14
CA ARG A 197 3.54 19.70 8.00
C ARG A 197 2.49 18.93 7.21
N LYS A 198 2.92 18.16 6.22
CA LYS A 198 2.05 17.27 5.45
C LYS A 198 1.90 15.96 6.21
N ARG A 199 0.66 15.64 6.59
CA ARG A 199 0.34 14.44 7.34
C ARG A 199 -0.06 13.32 6.37
N PRO A 200 0.24 12.05 6.70
CA PRO A 200 -0.26 10.91 5.95
C PRO A 200 -1.79 10.91 5.87
N ILE A 201 -2.33 10.44 4.74
CA ILE A 201 -3.77 10.32 4.53
C ILE A 201 -4.12 8.84 4.50
N LEU A 202 -4.96 8.41 5.44
CA LEU A 202 -5.40 7.02 5.54
C LEU A 202 -6.64 6.83 4.69
N SER A 203 -6.55 5.96 3.69
CA SER A 203 -7.58 5.83 2.66
C SER A 203 -7.39 4.57 1.82
N ALA A 204 -8.43 4.24 1.06
CA ALA A 204 -8.45 3.14 0.10
C ALA A 204 -9.39 3.51 -1.05
N ALA A 205 -9.38 2.74 -2.13
CA ALA A 205 -10.19 3.02 -3.29
C ALA A 205 -10.91 1.78 -3.82
N VAL A 206 -11.99 2.01 -4.56
CA VAL A 206 -12.67 0.99 -5.35
C VAL A 206 -12.73 1.47 -6.78
N ILE A 207 -12.32 0.63 -7.73
CA ILE A 207 -12.47 0.88 -9.16
C ILE A 207 -13.53 -0.07 -9.70
N ILE A 208 -14.61 0.48 -10.24
CA ILE A 208 -15.71 -0.27 -10.83
C ILE A 208 -15.69 0.00 -12.31
N ASP A 209 -15.43 -1.04 -13.10
CA ASP A 209 -15.49 -0.96 -14.57
C ASP A 209 -14.60 0.17 -15.11
N GLY A 210 -13.38 0.29 -14.57
CA GLY A 210 -12.42 1.34 -14.93
C GLY A 210 -12.69 2.72 -14.31
N VAL A 211 -13.73 2.89 -13.49
CA VAL A 211 -14.09 4.17 -12.87
C VAL A 211 -13.73 4.19 -11.37
N PRO A 212 -12.87 5.12 -10.91
CA PRO A 212 -12.39 5.17 -9.53
C PRO A 212 -13.38 5.84 -8.57
N GLN A 213 -13.44 5.32 -7.35
CA GLN A 213 -14.05 5.93 -6.18
C GLN A 213 -13.03 5.87 -5.04
N HIS A 214 -12.71 7.03 -4.47
CA HIS A 214 -11.71 7.15 -3.41
C HIS A 214 -12.38 7.40 -2.06
N PHE A 215 -11.89 6.73 -1.01
CA PHE A 215 -12.49 6.77 0.32
C PHE A 215 -11.43 7.09 1.37
N ILE A 216 -11.57 8.27 1.98
CA ILE A 216 -10.84 8.62 3.21
C ILE A 216 -11.38 7.75 4.35
N MET A 217 -10.48 7.15 5.14
CA MET A 217 -10.86 6.41 6.33
C MET A 217 -11.27 7.40 7.43
N PRO A 218 -12.52 7.35 7.94
CA PRO A 218 -12.93 8.21 9.05
C PRO A 218 -12.36 7.69 10.37
N CYS A 219 -11.17 8.17 10.73
CA CYS A 219 -10.40 7.78 11.91
C CYS A 219 -10.05 8.95 12.87
N GLY A 220 -10.69 10.10 12.72
CA GLY A 220 -10.65 11.19 13.69
C GLY A 220 -11.30 10.84 15.03
N ARG A 221 -11.10 11.68 16.05
CA ARG A 221 -11.64 11.42 17.40
C ARG A 221 -13.16 11.27 17.36
N GLY A 222 -13.66 10.14 17.86
CA GLY A 222 -15.09 9.79 17.86
C GLY A 222 -15.56 9.03 16.62
N GLU A 223 -14.78 9.04 15.52
CA GLU A 223 -15.14 8.39 14.27
C GLU A 223 -15.03 6.86 14.34
N LYS A 224 -15.65 6.19 13.36
CA LYS A 224 -15.83 4.74 13.32
C LYS A 224 -14.52 3.97 13.35
N TYR A 225 -13.48 4.47 12.67
CA TYR A 225 -12.19 3.81 12.58
C TYR A 225 -11.10 4.48 13.42
N HIS A 226 -11.46 5.26 14.42
CA HIS A 226 -10.46 5.78 15.37
C HIS A 226 -9.78 4.62 16.11
N LYS A 227 -8.46 4.72 16.32
CA LYS A 227 -7.64 3.68 16.97
C LYS A 227 -8.17 3.19 18.32
N SER A 228 -8.86 4.03 19.09
CA SER A 228 -9.43 3.63 20.40
C SER A 228 -10.59 2.63 20.32
N ARG A 229 -11.00 2.21 19.12
CA ARG A 229 -12.06 1.23 18.88
C ARG A 229 -11.53 -0.15 18.46
N PHE A 230 -10.21 -0.33 18.44
CA PHE A 230 -9.48 -1.53 18.03
C PHE A 230 -8.37 -1.83 19.04
#